data_AF-M6JTL1-F1
#
_entry.id   AF-M6JTL1-F1
#
_cell.length_a   1.000
_cell.length_b   1.000
_cell.length_c   1.000
_cell.angle_alpha   90.00
_cell.angle_beta   90.00
_cell.angle_gamma   90.00
#
_symmetry.space_group_name_H-M   'P 1'
#
loop_
_entity.id
_entity.type
_entity.pdbx_description
1 polymer ?
#
loop_
_entity_poly.entity_id
_entity_poly.type
_entity_poly.pdbx_seq_one_letter_code
_entity_poly.pdbx_strand_id
1 'polypeptide(L)'
;MNPNEKLEIHYSHLLGISSPWSVESVELNVTAKRVDIEVVYDEKEMVECPDCGKQCPRKDHTEKRTWRHLDTMQFQTLIYARIPRVQCKEHGVKNANVPWSEPYSRFTLLFVKFAIDVIKACGTVSDAAHLLNLSWDEIHLIQKKAVERGLSRRKDERIKYLGIDEKSFRKGRKYITVLNDLQRQTVIEVKEGKSKEAADELLSSLSKKVKRSCEAVAVDMDPVFKTAIEENLPDADIVHDKFHISQYLNEALTNVWRDENRRLRRENVETLSGTKVSLDYKPRKLF
;
A
#
# COMPACT_ATOMS: atom_id res chain seq x y z
N MET A 1 28.85 -31.06 21.54
CA MET A 1 27.96 -30.02 20.99
C MET A 1 27.92 -28.86 21.97
N ASN A 2 28.52 -27.75 21.59
CA ASN A 2 28.54 -26.52 22.36
C ASN A 2 27.08 -25.99 22.49
N PRO A 3 26.62 -25.49 23.64
CA PRO A 3 25.30 -24.83 23.73
C PRO A 3 25.08 -23.76 22.64
N ASN A 4 26.13 -23.05 22.21
CA ASN A 4 26.06 -22.07 21.13
C ASN A 4 25.83 -22.70 19.75
N GLU A 5 26.44 -23.85 19.48
CA GLU A 5 26.25 -24.60 18.23
C GLU A 5 24.79 -25.04 18.06
N LYS A 6 24.10 -25.36 19.18
CA LYS A 6 22.65 -25.61 19.15
C LYS A 6 21.84 -24.35 18.83
N LEU A 7 22.30 -23.19 19.28
CA LEU A 7 21.63 -21.91 19.04
C LEU A 7 21.76 -21.46 17.58
N GLU A 8 22.97 -21.57 17.01
CA GLU A 8 23.27 -21.27 15.60
C GLU A 8 22.43 -22.15 14.65
N ILE A 9 22.37 -23.46 14.92
CA ILE A 9 21.53 -24.40 14.16
C ILE A 9 20.04 -24.03 14.31
N HIS A 10 19.59 -23.70 15.52
CA HIS A 10 18.21 -23.30 15.77
C HIS A 10 17.83 -22.06 14.96
N TYR A 11 18.64 -21.00 15.01
CA TYR A 11 18.37 -19.78 14.23
C TYR A 11 18.52 -19.99 12.72
N SER A 12 19.42 -20.88 12.28
CA SER A 12 19.50 -21.26 10.86
C SER A 12 18.18 -21.84 10.39
N HIS A 13 17.56 -22.74 11.17
CA HIS A 13 16.23 -23.28 10.85
C HIS A 13 15.13 -22.21 10.88
N LEU A 14 15.11 -21.33 11.89
CA LEU A 14 14.09 -20.28 12.00
C LEU A 14 14.16 -19.28 10.82
N LEU A 15 15.37 -18.92 10.40
CA LEU A 15 15.61 -17.98 9.31
C LEU A 15 15.52 -18.63 7.92
N GLY A 16 15.44 -19.97 7.86
CA GLY A 16 15.53 -20.72 6.60
C GLY A 16 16.89 -20.59 5.92
N ILE A 17 17.95 -20.36 6.71
CA ILE A 17 19.33 -20.28 6.22
C ILE A 17 19.88 -21.69 6.09
N SER A 18 20.42 -21.99 4.92
CA SER A 18 21.00 -23.28 4.57
C SER A 18 22.20 -23.08 3.64
N SER A 19 23.00 -24.12 3.48
CA SER A 19 24.18 -24.13 2.59
C SER A 19 23.83 -23.51 1.22
N PRO A 20 24.67 -22.60 0.68
CA PRO A 20 26.04 -22.27 1.11
C PRO A 20 26.15 -21.22 2.24
N TRP A 21 25.03 -20.86 2.89
CA TRP A 21 25.02 -19.93 4.02
C TRP A 21 24.85 -20.66 5.35
N SER A 22 25.44 -20.13 6.42
CA SER A 22 25.25 -20.62 7.79
C SER A 22 25.25 -19.48 8.79
N VAL A 23 24.53 -19.65 9.90
CA VAL A 23 24.64 -18.76 11.06
C VAL A 23 25.95 -19.07 11.77
N GLU A 24 26.83 -18.07 11.89
CA GLU A 24 28.11 -18.18 12.60
C GLU A 24 27.97 -17.83 14.07
N SER A 25 27.13 -16.84 14.40
CA SER A 25 26.92 -16.44 15.79
C SER A 25 25.53 -15.82 16.00
N VAL A 26 25.06 -15.92 17.25
CA VAL A 26 23.83 -15.28 17.73
C VAL A 26 24.13 -14.63 19.08
N GLU A 27 24.01 -13.31 19.14
CA GLU A 27 24.29 -12.52 20.34
C GLU A 27 23.02 -11.82 20.83
N LEU A 28 22.65 -12.06 22.08
CA LEU A 28 21.54 -11.36 22.74
C LEU A 28 22.07 -10.16 23.53
N ASN A 29 21.65 -8.96 23.16
CA ASN A 29 21.89 -7.75 23.93
C ASN A 29 20.62 -7.32 24.66
N VAL A 30 20.57 -7.61 25.96
CA VAL A 30 19.38 -7.34 26.79
C VAL A 30 19.15 -5.83 26.96
N THR A 31 20.21 -5.08 27.22
CA THR A 31 20.14 -3.63 27.45
C THR A 31 19.65 -2.88 26.21
N ALA A 32 20.16 -3.24 25.04
CA ALA A 32 19.75 -2.66 23.75
C ALA A 32 18.45 -3.26 23.19
N LYS A 33 17.86 -4.26 23.87
CA LYS A 33 16.72 -5.05 23.39
C LYS A 33 16.93 -5.55 21.95
N ARG A 34 18.06 -6.21 21.69
CA ARG A 34 18.48 -6.61 20.35
C ARG A 34 19.02 -8.03 20.31
N VAL A 35 18.79 -8.72 19.21
CA VAL A 35 19.43 -10.00 18.85
C VAL A 35 20.22 -9.76 17.56
N ASP A 36 21.53 -9.93 17.64
CA ASP A 36 22.45 -9.77 16.52
C ASP A 36 22.84 -11.16 15.99
N ILE A 37 22.61 -11.41 14.70
CA ILE A 37 22.85 -12.71 14.05
C ILE A 37 23.87 -12.53 12.94
N GLU A 38 25.03 -13.16 13.06
CA GLU A 38 26.05 -13.18 12.01
C GLU A 38 25.83 -14.37 11.09
N VAL A 39 25.76 -14.10 9.79
CA VAL A 39 25.57 -15.09 8.74
C VAL A 39 26.75 -15.01 7.79
N VAL A 40 27.35 -16.18 7.54
CA VAL A 40 28.53 -16.33 6.70
C VAL A 40 28.24 -17.23 5.51
N TYR A 41 29.02 -17.02 4.45
CA TYR A 41 29.00 -17.82 3.24
C TYR A 41 30.18 -18.78 3.26
N ASP A 42 29.97 -20.05 2.89
CA ASP A 42 31.07 -21.01 2.76
C ASP A 42 32.00 -20.61 1.60
N GLU A 43 33.21 -20.17 1.94
CA GLU A 43 34.17 -19.69 0.95
C GLU A 43 34.66 -20.76 -0.04
N LYS A 44 34.40 -22.05 0.24
CA LYS A 44 34.72 -23.16 -0.65
C LYS A 44 33.67 -23.34 -1.75
N GLU A 45 32.47 -22.79 -1.55
CA GLU A 45 31.37 -22.92 -2.49
C GLU A 45 31.48 -21.91 -3.64
N MET A 46 30.98 -22.33 -4.80
CA MET A 46 30.91 -21.47 -5.99
C MET A 46 29.74 -20.49 -5.84
N VAL A 47 29.90 -19.29 -6.39
CA VAL A 47 28.92 -18.22 -6.26
C VAL A 47 28.10 -18.14 -7.54
N GLU A 48 26.78 -18.17 -7.40
CA GLU A 48 25.86 -18.00 -8.52
C GLU A 48 25.88 -16.55 -9.04
N CYS A 49 26.06 -16.39 -10.36
CA CYS A 49 25.97 -15.08 -10.99
C CYS A 49 24.52 -14.56 -11.01
N PRO A 50 24.23 -13.37 -10.47
CA PRO A 50 22.85 -12.85 -10.39
C PRO A 50 22.21 -12.56 -11.75
N ASP A 51 23.02 -12.40 -12.81
CA ASP A 51 22.54 -12.04 -14.15
C ASP A 51 22.31 -13.28 -15.04
N CYS A 52 23.14 -14.32 -14.92
CA CYS A 52 23.05 -15.51 -15.79
C CYS A 52 22.89 -16.86 -15.08
N GLY A 53 22.86 -16.89 -13.75
CA GLY A 53 22.66 -18.11 -12.96
C GLY A 53 23.83 -19.11 -12.98
N LYS A 54 24.93 -18.81 -13.66
CA LYS A 54 26.09 -19.71 -13.73
C LYS A 54 26.88 -19.69 -12.41
N GLN A 55 27.28 -20.86 -11.94
CA GLN A 55 28.22 -21.03 -10.84
C GLN A 55 29.61 -20.55 -11.26
N CYS A 56 30.14 -19.55 -10.56
CA CYS A 56 31.39 -18.88 -10.91
C CYS A 56 32.30 -18.75 -9.68
N PRO A 57 33.62 -18.58 -9.88
CA PRO A 57 34.54 -18.35 -8.77
C PRO A 57 34.17 -17.08 -8.00
N ARG A 58 34.30 -17.15 -6.68
CA ARG A 58 34.25 -15.98 -5.80
C ARG A 58 35.51 -15.12 -6.02
N LYS A 59 35.33 -13.81 -6.14
CA LYS A 59 36.42 -12.84 -6.13
C LYS A 59 36.85 -12.49 -4.71
N ASP A 60 35.90 -11.98 -3.93
CA ASP A 60 36.07 -11.46 -2.58
C ASP A 60 34.66 -11.26 -1.96
N HIS A 61 34.58 -10.45 -0.91
CA HIS A 61 33.33 -10.09 -0.24
C HIS A 61 33.08 -8.58 -0.27
N THR A 62 31.83 -8.18 -0.07
CA THR A 62 31.48 -6.79 0.29
C THR A 62 31.84 -6.49 1.75
N GLU A 63 31.78 -5.21 2.11
CA GLU A 63 31.68 -4.83 3.52
C GLU A 63 30.48 -5.47 4.21
N LYS A 64 30.59 -5.63 5.53
CA LYS A 64 29.54 -6.19 6.37
C LYS A 64 28.29 -5.33 6.24
N ARG A 65 27.17 -5.98 5.94
CA ARG A 65 25.87 -5.35 5.75
C ARG A 65 24.91 -5.84 6.81
N THR A 66 24.02 -4.93 7.23
CA THR A 66 22.97 -5.20 8.21
C THR A 66 21.59 -5.21 7.55
N TRP A 67 20.75 -6.13 8.00
CA TRP A 67 19.33 -6.22 7.67
C TRP A 67 18.47 -6.31 8.93
N ARG A 68 17.39 -5.55 8.96
CA ARG A 68 16.34 -5.67 9.95
C ARG A 68 15.43 -6.87 9.63
N HIS A 69 15.30 -7.78 10.60
CA HIS A 69 14.42 -8.95 10.56
C HIS A 69 13.22 -8.80 11.51
N LEU A 70 12.33 -9.80 11.60
CA LEU A 70 11.24 -9.85 12.58
C LEU A 70 11.78 -9.88 14.01
N ASP A 71 11.03 -9.34 14.97
CA ASP A 71 11.44 -9.34 16.38
C ASP A 71 11.44 -10.74 16.97
N THR A 72 12.48 -11.04 17.75
CA THR A 72 12.52 -12.22 18.60
C THR A 72 12.04 -11.82 19.99
N MET A 73 10.81 -12.18 20.36
CA MET A 73 10.26 -11.93 21.70
C MET A 73 10.40 -10.46 22.17
N GLN A 74 10.09 -9.49 21.30
CA GLN A 74 10.26 -8.03 21.51
C GLN A 74 11.70 -7.50 21.37
N PHE A 75 12.69 -8.36 21.12
CA PHE A 75 14.05 -7.93 20.81
C PHE A 75 14.21 -7.70 19.31
N GLN A 76 14.74 -6.54 18.95
CA GLN A 76 15.05 -6.19 17.58
C GLN A 76 16.05 -7.18 17.00
N THR A 77 15.66 -7.96 15.99
CA THR A 77 16.60 -8.89 15.34
C THR A 77 17.26 -8.25 14.14
N LEU A 78 18.59 -8.21 14.15
CA LEU A 78 19.42 -7.73 13.06
C LEU A 78 20.29 -8.87 12.52
N ILE A 79 20.29 -9.05 11.21
CA ILE A 79 21.13 -10.00 10.50
C ILE A 79 22.32 -9.25 9.91
N TYR A 80 23.51 -9.78 10.10
CA TYR A 80 24.76 -9.26 9.56
C TYR A 80 25.35 -10.29 8.61
N ALA A 81 25.76 -9.85 7.43
CA ALA A 81 26.48 -10.72 6.51
C ALA A 81 27.39 -9.91 5.58
N ARG A 82 28.46 -10.55 5.12
CA ARG A 82 29.24 -10.10 3.98
C ARG A 82 28.73 -10.83 2.74
N ILE A 83 28.43 -10.08 1.67
CA ILE A 83 27.89 -10.67 0.45
C ILE A 83 29.07 -11.10 -0.44
N PRO A 84 29.15 -12.36 -0.89
CA PRO A 84 30.21 -12.78 -1.80
C PRO A 84 30.04 -12.07 -3.14
N ARG A 85 31.16 -11.64 -3.72
CA ARG A 85 31.20 -11.09 -5.08
C ARG A 85 31.69 -12.14 -6.05
N VAL A 86 30.88 -12.37 -7.07
CA VAL A 86 31.14 -13.34 -8.12
C VAL A 86 32.03 -12.74 -9.20
N GLN A 87 33.00 -13.51 -9.71
CA GLN A 87 33.78 -13.16 -10.91
C GLN A 87 33.19 -13.90 -12.12
N CYS A 88 32.18 -13.30 -12.77
CA CYS A 88 31.58 -13.86 -13.98
C CYS A 88 32.41 -13.48 -15.21
N LYS A 89 32.68 -14.44 -16.11
CA LYS A 89 33.39 -14.17 -17.37
C LYS A 89 32.58 -13.27 -18.32
N GLU A 90 31.26 -13.35 -18.28
CA GLU A 90 30.35 -12.60 -19.16
C GLU A 90 29.92 -11.26 -18.56
N HIS A 91 29.60 -11.23 -17.26
CA HIS A 91 28.99 -10.06 -16.59
C HIS A 91 29.95 -9.29 -15.67
N GLY A 92 31.20 -9.73 -15.58
CA GLY A 92 32.21 -9.14 -14.70
C GLY A 92 31.94 -9.42 -13.21
N VAL A 93 32.33 -8.47 -12.36
CA VAL A 93 32.22 -8.60 -10.90
C VAL A 93 30.85 -8.14 -10.43
N LYS A 94 30.07 -9.03 -9.79
CA LYS A 94 28.73 -8.71 -9.26
C LYS A 94 28.58 -9.17 -7.81
N ASN A 95 27.67 -8.56 -7.06
CA ASN A 95 27.29 -9.06 -5.74
C ASN A 95 26.32 -10.24 -5.93
N ALA A 96 26.50 -11.32 -5.17
CA ALA A 96 25.53 -12.41 -5.16
C ALA A 96 24.16 -11.95 -4.63
N ASN A 97 23.10 -12.64 -5.05
CA ASN A 97 21.80 -12.51 -4.39
C ASN A 97 21.85 -13.19 -3.03
N VAL A 98 21.22 -12.58 -2.02
CA VAL A 98 21.03 -13.20 -0.71
C VAL A 98 19.61 -13.76 -0.62
N PRO A 99 19.39 -14.94 -0.01
CA PRO A 99 18.07 -15.58 -0.02
C PRO A 99 17.03 -14.84 0.83
N TRP A 100 17.45 -14.03 1.81
CA TRP A 100 16.55 -13.36 2.75
C TRP A 100 16.20 -11.91 2.39
N SER A 101 16.75 -11.31 1.33
CA SER A 101 16.53 -9.88 1.03
C SER A 101 16.60 -9.56 -0.45
N GLU A 102 15.77 -8.59 -0.89
CA GLU A 102 15.93 -7.98 -2.21
C GLU A 102 17.26 -7.21 -2.31
N PRO A 103 17.80 -7.04 -3.53
CA PRO A 103 18.94 -6.15 -3.78
C PRO A 103 18.73 -4.76 -3.18
N TYR A 104 19.80 -4.20 -2.62
CA TYR A 104 19.82 -2.88 -1.98
C TYR A 104 18.87 -2.67 -0.78
N SER A 105 18.03 -3.64 -0.40
CA SER A 105 17.17 -3.55 0.79
C SER A 105 17.96 -3.70 2.10
N ARG A 106 17.58 -2.94 3.12
CA ARG A 106 18.04 -3.08 4.52
C ARG A 106 17.07 -3.90 5.38
N PHE A 107 16.07 -4.50 4.75
CA PHE A 107 15.05 -5.32 5.40
C PHE A 107 14.99 -6.70 4.76
N THR A 108 14.77 -7.70 5.60
CA THR A 108 14.50 -9.05 5.10
C THR A 108 13.12 -9.16 4.44
N LEU A 109 12.93 -10.14 3.55
CA LEU A 109 11.67 -10.40 2.86
C LEU A 109 10.51 -10.65 3.83
N LEU A 110 10.77 -11.43 4.90
CA LEU A 110 9.78 -11.71 5.94
C LEU A 110 9.40 -10.46 6.72
N PHE A 111 10.36 -9.60 7.06
CA PHE A 111 10.06 -8.31 7.71
C PHE A 111 9.24 -7.41 6.78
N VAL A 112 9.64 -7.28 5.50
CA VAL A 112 8.89 -6.49 4.51
C VAL A 112 7.46 -6.98 4.37
N LYS A 113 7.24 -8.31 4.32
CA LYS A 113 5.89 -8.87 4.26
C LYS A 113 5.08 -8.52 5.52
N PHE A 114 5.63 -8.76 6.70
CA PHE A 114 4.96 -8.43 7.96
C PHE A 114 4.64 -6.93 8.07
N ALA A 115 5.57 -6.07 7.67
CA ALA A 115 5.38 -4.63 7.65
C ALA A 115 4.18 -4.22 6.77
N ILE A 116 4.03 -4.84 5.59
CA ILE A 116 2.86 -4.60 4.71
C ILE A 116 1.57 -5.06 5.39
N ASP A 117 1.57 -6.22 6.05
CA ASP A 117 0.39 -6.72 6.76
C ASP A 117 -0.02 -5.76 7.90
N VAL A 118 0.95 -5.19 8.63
CA VAL A 118 0.71 -4.15 9.66
C VAL A 118 0.18 -2.87 9.03
N ILE A 119 0.77 -2.38 7.93
CA ILE A 119 0.28 -1.19 7.21
C ILE A 119 -1.20 -1.35 6.81
N LYS A 120 -1.60 -2.55 6.37
CA LYS A 120 -2.99 -2.83 5.98
C LYS A 120 -3.95 -2.92 7.17
N ALA A 121 -3.45 -3.28 8.35
CA ALA A 121 -4.26 -3.41 9.57
C ALA A 121 -4.42 -2.09 10.34
N CYS A 122 -3.49 -1.15 10.18
CA CYS A 122 -3.51 0.15 10.85
C CYS A 122 -4.39 1.16 10.12
N GLY A 123 -4.99 2.09 10.88
CA GLY A 123 -5.74 3.22 10.33
C GLY A 123 -4.86 4.26 9.63
N THR A 124 -3.58 4.37 10.03
CA THR A 124 -2.60 5.27 9.41
C THR A 124 -1.24 4.60 9.22
N VAL A 125 -0.47 5.09 8.23
CA VAL A 125 0.91 4.65 8.01
C VAL A 125 1.81 5.03 9.20
N SER A 126 1.51 6.14 9.88
CA SER A 126 2.29 6.56 11.06
C SER A 126 2.13 5.59 12.23
N ASP A 127 0.93 5.07 12.46
CA ASP A 127 0.70 4.07 13.52
C ASP A 127 1.44 2.77 13.22
N ALA A 128 1.40 2.33 11.95
CA ALA A 128 2.17 1.18 11.50
C ALA A 128 3.69 1.39 11.70
N ALA A 129 4.20 2.59 11.41
CA ALA A 129 5.61 2.93 11.60
C ALA A 129 6.01 2.85 13.08
N HIS A 130 5.17 3.37 13.98
CA HIS A 130 5.39 3.28 15.43
C HIS A 130 5.40 1.83 15.91
N LEU A 131 4.46 0.99 15.46
CA LEU A 131 4.41 -0.43 15.85
C LEU A 131 5.62 -1.22 15.37
N LEU A 132 6.15 -0.90 14.20
CA LEU A 132 7.28 -1.59 13.59
C LEU A 132 8.65 -1.00 14.00
N ASN A 133 8.64 0.10 14.75
CA ASN A 133 9.82 0.92 15.07
C ASN A 133 10.61 1.32 13.81
N LEU A 134 9.91 1.89 12.83
CA LEU A 134 10.47 2.38 11.57
C LEU A 134 10.38 3.89 11.48
N SER A 135 11.34 4.49 10.81
CA SER A 135 11.23 5.88 10.37
C SER A 135 10.17 6.03 9.28
N TRP A 136 9.73 7.28 9.08
CA TRP A 136 8.80 7.66 8.01
C TRP A 136 9.30 7.22 6.63
N ASP A 137 10.57 7.46 6.33
CA ASP A 137 11.13 7.15 5.01
C ASP A 137 11.24 5.64 4.77
N GLU A 138 11.56 4.86 5.81
CA GLU A 138 11.67 3.40 5.71
C GLU A 138 10.32 2.75 5.42
N ILE A 139 9.27 3.13 6.16
CA ILE A 139 7.94 2.54 5.94
C ILE A 139 7.38 2.92 4.57
N HIS A 140 7.61 4.15 4.12
CA HIS A 140 7.19 4.58 2.79
C HIS A 140 7.99 3.91 1.67
N LEU A 141 9.28 3.64 1.87
CA LEU A 141 10.07 2.85 0.92
C LEU A 141 9.52 1.41 0.80
N ILE A 142 9.17 0.78 1.93
CA ILE A 142 8.53 -0.54 1.95
C ILE A 142 7.20 -0.50 1.19
N GLN A 143 6.36 0.49 1.49
CA GLN A 143 5.06 0.69 0.84
C GLN A 143 5.23 0.90 -0.68
N LYS A 144 6.12 1.79 -1.10
CA LYS A 144 6.40 2.10 -2.50
C LYS A 144 6.78 0.85 -3.28
N LYS A 145 7.76 0.08 -2.79
CA LYS A 145 8.17 -1.17 -3.41
C LYS A 145 7.04 -2.21 -3.45
N ALA A 146 6.20 -2.25 -2.42
CA ALA A 146 5.03 -3.13 -2.41
C ALA A 146 4.02 -2.76 -3.50
N VAL A 147 3.76 -1.47 -3.69
CA VAL A 147 2.90 -0.96 -4.76
C VAL A 147 3.49 -1.26 -6.13
N GLU A 148 4.79 -1.00 -6.35
CA GLU A 148 5.49 -1.32 -7.60
C GLU A 148 5.37 -2.80 -7.96
N ARG A 149 5.56 -3.71 -6.98
CA ARG A 149 5.35 -5.15 -7.16
C ARG A 149 3.88 -5.52 -7.44
N GLY A 150 2.94 -4.80 -6.85
CA GLY A 150 1.51 -4.99 -7.09
C GLY A 150 1.13 -4.60 -8.52
N LEU A 151 1.60 -3.43 -8.96
CA LEU A 151 1.39 -2.91 -10.31
C LEU A 151 2.00 -3.82 -11.37
N SER A 152 3.24 -4.32 -11.17
CA SER A 152 3.88 -5.22 -12.15
C SER A 152 3.19 -6.58 -12.31
N ARG A 153 2.44 -7.02 -11.30
CA ARG A 153 1.66 -8.27 -11.32
C ARG A 153 0.20 -8.05 -11.71
N ARG A 154 -0.20 -6.80 -11.91
CA ARG A 154 -1.58 -6.44 -12.21
C ARG A 154 -1.95 -6.99 -13.58
N LYS A 155 -3.00 -7.81 -13.61
CA LYS A 155 -3.52 -8.37 -14.85
C LYS A 155 -4.56 -7.43 -15.45
N ASP A 156 -4.67 -7.46 -16.78
CA ASP A 156 -5.77 -6.82 -17.49
C ASP A 156 -7.03 -7.68 -17.34
N GLU A 157 -7.79 -7.40 -16.28
CA GLU A 157 -9.02 -8.12 -15.91
C GLU A 157 -10.27 -7.39 -16.39
N ARG A 158 -11.39 -8.13 -16.51
CA ARG A 158 -12.69 -7.49 -16.75
C ARG A 158 -13.16 -6.80 -15.47
N ILE A 159 -13.74 -5.60 -15.62
CA ILE A 159 -14.29 -4.80 -14.54
C ILE A 159 -15.68 -4.35 -15.00
N LYS A 160 -16.71 -4.72 -14.23
CA LYS A 160 -18.12 -4.41 -14.52
C LYS A 160 -18.53 -3.06 -13.95
N TYR A 161 -18.12 -2.79 -12.72
CA TYR A 161 -18.54 -1.62 -11.97
C TYR A 161 -17.32 -0.76 -11.62
N LEU A 162 -17.25 0.42 -12.24
CA LEU A 162 -16.24 1.42 -11.95
C LEU A 162 -16.79 2.45 -10.96
N GLY A 163 -15.92 3.05 -10.16
CA GLY A 163 -16.25 4.18 -9.31
C GLY A 163 -15.30 5.34 -9.56
N ILE A 164 -15.83 6.55 -9.74
CA ILE A 164 -15.04 7.79 -9.79
C ILE A 164 -15.40 8.62 -8.56
N ASP A 165 -14.39 8.97 -7.78
CA ASP A 165 -14.55 9.76 -6.56
C ASP A 165 -13.49 10.87 -6.49
N GLU A 166 -13.80 11.93 -5.74
CA GLU A 166 -12.88 13.03 -5.45
C GLU A 166 -12.49 13.03 -3.98
N LYS A 167 -11.19 13.17 -3.71
CA LYS A 167 -10.71 13.48 -2.36
C LYS A 167 -9.96 14.78 -2.32
N SER A 168 -10.43 15.69 -1.47
CA SER A 168 -9.66 16.86 -1.09
C SER A 168 -8.49 16.43 -0.21
N PHE A 169 -7.27 16.83 -0.55
CA PHE A 169 -6.09 16.58 0.27
C PHE A 169 -5.39 17.90 0.62
N ARG A 170 -5.04 18.07 1.90
CA ARG A 170 -4.47 19.32 2.46
C ARG A 170 -5.43 20.52 2.41
N LYS A 171 -5.11 21.58 3.18
CA LYS A 171 -5.81 22.86 3.10
C LYS A 171 -5.54 23.51 1.73
N GLY A 172 -6.57 24.09 1.11
CA GLY A 172 -6.41 24.96 -0.07
C GLY A 172 -6.86 24.37 -1.42
N ARG A 173 -8.02 23.71 -1.49
CA ARG A 173 -8.66 23.24 -2.75
C ARG A 173 -7.75 22.39 -3.65
N LYS A 174 -6.98 21.46 -3.06
CA LYS A 174 -6.28 20.43 -3.83
C LYS A 174 -7.09 19.15 -3.79
N TYR A 175 -7.38 18.61 -4.97
CA TYR A 175 -8.23 17.43 -5.14
C TYR A 175 -7.44 16.36 -5.88
N ILE A 176 -7.73 15.11 -5.57
CA ILE A 176 -7.37 13.96 -6.40
C ILE A 176 -8.66 13.29 -6.87
N THR A 177 -8.68 12.88 -8.12
CA THR A 177 -9.71 12.00 -8.66
C THR A 177 -9.19 10.56 -8.64
N VAL A 178 -10.01 9.66 -8.10
CA VAL A 178 -9.66 8.25 -7.92
C VAL A 178 -10.62 7.40 -8.74
N LEU A 179 -10.06 6.56 -9.61
CA LEU A 179 -10.81 5.54 -10.34
C LEU A 179 -10.67 4.19 -9.61
N ASN A 180 -11.78 3.52 -9.33
CA ASN A 180 -11.83 2.31 -8.53
C ASN A 180 -12.60 1.18 -9.22
N ASP A 181 -12.22 -0.07 -8.94
CA ASP A 181 -13.05 -1.26 -9.16
C ASP A 181 -13.92 -1.45 -7.93
N LEU A 182 -15.24 -1.25 -8.08
CA LEU A 182 -16.19 -1.32 -6.97
C LEU A 182 -16.42 -2.74 -6.46
N GLN A 183 -16.23 -3.75 -7.33
CA GLN A 183 -16.46 -5.14 -6.96
C GLN A 183 -15.26 -5.70 -6.18
N ARG A 184 -14.04 -5.37 -6.61
CA ARG A 184 -12.80 -5.82 -5.95
C ARG A 184 -12.34 -4.87 -4.84
N GLN A 185 -12.93 -3.69 -4.73
CA GLN A 185 -12.53 -2.63 -3.80
C GLN A 185 -11.07 -2.23 -3.98
N THR A 186 -10.64 -2.08 -5.24
CA THR A 186 -9.25 -1.76 -5.58
C THR A 186 -9.15 -0.45 -6.35
N VAL A 187 -8.18 0.39 -5.97
CA VAL A 187 -7.81 1.57 -6.75
C VAL A 187 -7.21 1.14 -8.08
N ILE A 188 -7.73 1.71 -9.17
CA ILE A 188 -7.26 1.48 -10.53
C ILE A 188 -6.21 2.51 -10.90
N GLU A 189 -6.55 3.78 -10.76
CA GLU A 189 -5.68 4.89 -11.13
C GLU A 189 -6.04 6.13 -10.31
N VAL A 190 -5.06 7.01 -10.11
CA VAL A 190 -5.24 8.27 -9.37
C VAL A 190 -4.67 9.42 -10.18
N LYS A 191 -5.42 10.51 -10.30
CA LYS A 191 -4.97 11.73 -10.96
C LYS A 191 -5.16 12.94 -10.06
N GLU A 192 -4.24 13.89 -10.18
CA GLU A 192 -4.35 15.18 -9.49
C GLU A 192 -5.36 16.08 -10.21
N GLY A 193 -6.13 16.83 -9.43
CA GLY A 193 -7.19 17.68 -9.91
C GLY A 193 -8.57 17.04 -9.76
N LYS A 194 -9.55 17.76 -10.30
CA LYS A 194 -10.95 17.35 -10.35
C LYS A 194 -11.66 17.83 -11.63
N SER A 195 -10.86 18.09 -12.65
CA SER A 195 -11.34 18.65 -13.89
C SER A 195 -11.79 17.54 -14.84
N LYS A 196 -12.47 17.91 -15.92
CA LYS A 196 -12.90 16.97 -16.95
C LYS A 196 -11.69 16.22 -17.53
N GLU A 197 -10.59 16.95 -17.73
CA GLU A 197 -9.36 16.43 -18.29
C GLU A 197 -8.75 15.34 -17.39
N ALA A 198 -8.80 15.51 -16.07
CA ALA A 198 -8.33 14.50 -15.12
C ALA A 198 -9.18 13.21 -15.20
N ALA A 199 -10.50 13.35 -15.35
CA ALA A 199 -11.41 12.22 -15.53
C ALA A 199 -11.21 11.53 -16.89
N ASP A 200 -11.02 12.30 -17.96
CA ASP A 200 -10.75 11.80 -19.30
C ASP A 200 -9.42 11.02 -19.34
N GLU A 201 -8.37 11.52 -18.68
CA GLU A 201 -7.10 10.81 -18.55
C GLU A 201 -7.25 9.48 -17.82
N LEU A 202 -7.99 9.47 -16.69
CA LEU A 202 -8.28 8.25 -15.94
C LEU A 202 -9.00 7.22 -16.81
N LEU A 203 -10.07 7.63 -17.49
CA LEU A 203 -10.88 6.75 -18.33
C LEU A 203 -10.14 6.33 -19.60
N SER A 204 -9.27 7.16 -20.14
CA SER A 204 -8.43 6.84 -21.30
C SER A 204 -7.33 5.84 -20.98
N SER A 205 -6.87 5.78 -19.71
CA SER A 205 -5.89 4.79 -19.25
C SER A 205 -6.43 3.35 -19.24
N LEU A 206 -7.77 3.19 -19.25
CA LEU A 206 -8.40 1.88 -19.23
C LEU A 206 -8.17 1.11 -20.53
N SER A 207 -7.88 -0.19 -20.38
CA SER A 207 -7.75 -1.08 -21.52
C SER A 207 -9.09 -1.20 -22.27
N LYS A 208 -9.01 -1.52 -23.57
CA LYS A 208 -10.21 -1.82 -24.39
C LYS A 208 -11.06 -2.93 -23.77
N LYS A 209 -10.43 -3.87 -23.08
CA LYS A 209 -11.10 -5.00 -22.41
C LYS A 209 -11.94 -4.52 -21.24
N VAL A 210 -11.41 -3.63 -20.42
CA VAL A 210 -12.15 -3.00 -19.31
C VAL A 210 -13.28 -2.14 -19.84
N LYS A 211 -13.01 -1.27 -20.82
CA LYS A 211 -14.04 -0.39 -21.40
C LYS A 211 -15.26 -1.19 -21.91
N ARG A 212 -15.02 -2.30 -22.62
CA ARG A 212 -16.09 -3.17 -23.14
C ARG A 212 -16.82 -4.00 -22.09
N SER A 213 -16.21 -4.21 -20.91
CA SER A 213 -16.84 -4.99 -19.84
C SER A 213 -17.55 -4.13 -18.82
N CYS A 214 -17.37 -2.81 -18.87
CA CYS A 214 -17.97 -1.88 -17.93
C CYS A 214 -19.46 -1.78 -18.21
N GLU A 215 -20.27 -2.11 -17.22
CA GLU A 215 -21.73 -2.03 -17.25
C GLU A 215 -22.21 -0.73 -16.61
N ALA A 216 -21.54 -0.26 -15.55
CA ALA A 216 -21.90 0.98 -14.87
C ALA A 216 -20.70 1.69 -14.22
N VAL A 217 -20.82 3.01 -14.09
CA VAL A 217 -19.89 3.88 -13.38
C VAL A 217 -20.63 4.61 -12.25
N ALA A 218 -20.24 4.36 -11.01
CA ALA A 218 -20.73 5.11 -9.86
C ALA A 218 -19.93 6.42 -9.71
N VAL A 219 -20.63 7.54 -9.59
CA VAL A 219 -20.01 8.87 -9.49
C VAL A 219 -20.88 9.86 -8.73
N ASP A 220 -20.25 10.90 -8.18
CA ASP A 220 -20.97 12.07 -7.65
C ASP A 220 -21.71 12.82 -8.78
N MET A 221 -22.62 13.73 -8.40
CA MET A 221 -23.47 14.48 -9.31
C MET A 221 -22.77 15.64 -10.03
N ASP A 222 -21.43 15.72 -9.99
CA ASP A 222 -20.71 16.76 -10.73
C ASP A 222 -20.88 16.53 -12.25
N PRO A 223 -21.43 17.50 -13.01
CA PRO A 223 -21.63 17.38 -14.46
C PRO A 223 -20.34 17.09 -15.24
N VAL A 224 -19.19 17.47 -14.67
CA VAL A 224 -17.86 17.23 -15.26
C VAL A 224 -17.62 15.74 -15.46
N PHE A 225 -17.90 14.91 -14.46
CA PHE A 225 -17.68 13.46 -14.57
C PHE A 225 -18.69 12.81 -15.48
N LYS A 226 -19.95 13.24 -15.42
CA LYS A 226 -20.99 12.73 -16.32
C LYS A 226 -20.55 12.86 -17.78
N THR A 227 -20.10 14.05 -18.16
CA THR A 227 -19.64 14.34 -19.53
C THR A 227 -18.44 13.46 -19.91
N ALA A 228 -17.44 13.32 -19.02
CA ALA A 228 -16.27 12.48 -19.26
C ALA A 228 -16.63 10.99 -19.44
N ILE A 229 -17.59 10.49 -18.66
CA ILE A 229 -18.07 9.09 -18.75
C ILE A 229 -18.82 8.87 -20.06
N GLU A 230 -19.75 9.76 -20.43
CA GLU A 230 -20.51 9.66 -21.70
C GLU A 230 -19.58 9.64 -22.92
N GLU A 231 -18.47 10.38 -22.89
CA GLU A 231 -17.49 10.41 -23.98
C GLU A 231 -16.58 9.16 -24.02
N ASN A 232 -16.19 8.60 -22.87
CA ASN A 232 -15.21 7.51 -22.80
C ASN A 232 -15.80 6.10 -22.66
N LEU A 233 -17.01 5.99 -22.11
CA LEU A 233 -17.73 4.77 -21.79
C LEU A 233 -19.23 4.92 -22.16
N PRO A 234 -19.55 5.14 -23.45
CA PRO A 234 -20.91 5.47 -23.88
C PRO A 234 -21.94 4.36 -23.60
N ASP A 235 -21.50 3.12 -23.43
CA ASP A 235 -22.36 1.96 -23.16
C ASP A 235 -22.56 1.71 -21.65
N ALA A 236 -21.91 2.48 -20.76
CA ALA A 236 -21.99 2.27 -19.32
C ALA A 236 -23.06 3.15 -18.67
N ASP A 237 -23.85 2.57 -17.78
CA ASP A 237 -24.85 3.30 -16.99
C ASP A 237 -24.16 4.22 -15.97
N ILE A 238 -24.63 5.47 -15.87
CA ILE A 238 -24.15 6.41 -14.86
C ILE A 238 -25.03 6.27 -13.62
N VAL A 239 -24.40 5.88 -12.50
CA VAL A 239 -25.08 5.62 -11.23
C VAL A 239 -24.65 6.65 -10.21
N HIS A 240 -25.60 7.32 -9.58
CA HIS A 240 -25.32 8.25 -8.49
C HIS A 240 -25.44 7.56 -7.13
N ASP A 241 -24.52 7.85 -6.21
CA ASP A 241 -24.55 7.30 -4.86
C ASP A 241 -25.81 7.78 -4.10
N LYS A 242 -26.50 6.83 -3.47
CA LYS A 242 -27.66 7.07 -2.61
C LYS A 242 -27.35 8.04 -1.46
N PHE A 243 -26.13 8.02 -0.92
CA PHE A 243 -25.69 8.93 0.12
C PHE A 243 -25.72 10.37 -0.37
N HIS A 244 -25.15 10.66 -1.54
CA HIS A 244 -25.17 12.00 -2.14
C HIS A 244 -26.61 12.44 -2.42
N ILE A 245 -27.45 11.56 -3.01
CA ILE A 245 -28.88 11.85 -3.23
C ILE A 245 -29.58 12.20 -1.91
N SER A 246 -29.35 11.42 -0.86
CA SER A 246 -29.98 11.64 0.46
C SER A 246 -29.47 12.93 1.11
N GLN A 247 -28.18 13.24 0.96
CA GLN A 247 -27.58 14.47 1.45
C GLN A 247 -28.18 15.70 0.75
N TYR A 248 -28.29 15.68 -0.58
CA TYR A 248 -28.93 16.74 -1.36
C TYR A 248 -30.38 16.96 -0.93
N LEU A 249 -31.14 15.88 -0.74
CA LEU A 249 -32.54 15.96 -0.29
C LEU A 249 -32.65 16.58 1.12
N ASN A 250 -31.80 16.15 2.04
CA ASN A 250 -31.75 16.69 3.40
C ASN A 250 -31.34 18.17 3.42
N GLU A 251 -30.41 18.58 2.56
CA GLU A 251 -29.99 19.97 2.43
C GLU A 251 -31.12 20.84 1.84
N ALA A 252 -31.79 20.37 0.80
CA ALA A 252 -32.96 21.05 0.23
C ALA A 252 -34.08 21.23 1.27
N LEU A 253 -34.41 20.17 2.01
CA LEU A 253 -35.39 20.23 3.10
C LEU A 253 -34.96 21.22 4.20
N THR A 254 -33.68 21.22 4.56
CA THR A 254 -33.12 22.16 5.53
C THR A 254 -33.24 23.61 5.06
N ASN A 255 -33.04 23.87 3.77
CA ASN A 255 -33.15 25.22 3.20
C ASN A 255 -34.60 25.70 3.21
N VAL A 256 -35.56 24.87 2.81
CA VAL A 256 -36.99 25.19 2.91
C VAL A 256 -37.39 25.46 4.37
N TRP A 257 -36.94 24.61 5.30
CA TRP A 257 -37.20 24.82 6.73
C TRP A 257 -36.59 26.15 7.23
N ARG A 258 -35.37 26.50 6.81
CA ARG A 258 -34.74 27.78 7.17
C ARG A 258 -35.53 28.97 6.68
N ASP A 259 -36.04 28.91 5.45
CA ASP A 259 -36.81 30.00 4.84
C ASP A 259 -38.18 30.15 5.49
N GLU A 260 -38.91 29.06 5.71
CA GLU A 260 -40.20 29.09 6.40
C GLU A 260 -40.07 29.52 7.87
N ASN A 261 -39.06 29.02 8.59
CA ASN A 261 -38.81 29.44 9.97
C ASN A 261 -38.44 30.94 10.04
N ARG A 262 -37.68 31.46 9.06
CA ARG A 262 -37.40 32.89 8.96
C ARG A 262 -38.67 33.71 8.68
N ARG A 263 -39.57 33.21 7.83
CA ARG A 263 -40.86 33.85 7.54
C ARG A 263 -41.76 33.89 8.78
N LEU A 264 -41.99 32.76 9.43
CA LEU A 264 -42.83 32.65 10.63
C LEU A 264 -42.31 33.49 11.80
N ARG A 265 -40.99 33.56 11.99
CA ARG A 265 -40.38 34.43 13.00
C ARG A 265 -40.64 35.92 12.76
N ARG A 266 -40.75 36.37 11.50
CA ARG A 266 -41.15 37.76 11.19
C ARG A 266 -42.61 38.03 11.56
N GLU A 267 -43.43 36.98 11.58
CA GLU A 267 -44.84 37.01 11.97
C GLU A 267 -45.03 36.74 13.49
N ASN A 268 -43.95 36.68 14.28
CA ASN A 268 -43.94 36.30 15.71
C ASN A 268 -44.53 34.90 16.00
N VAL A 269 -44.44 33.98 15.03
CA VAL A 269 -44.86 32.58 15.17
C VAL A 269 -43.63 31.68 15.32
N GLU A 270 -43.55 30.93 16.43
CA GLU A 270 -42.37 30.10 16.76
C GLU A 270 -42.58 28.58 16.57
N THR A 271 -43.60 28.17 15.81
CA THR A 271 -43.99 26.75 15.65
C THR A 271 -42.90 25.83 15.07
N LEU A 272 -41.94 26.38 14.32
CA LEU A 272 -40.80 25.63 13.75
C LEU A 272 -39.51 25.72 14.59
N SER A 273 -39.51 26.43 15.71
CA SER A 273 -38.33 26.50 16.59
C SER A 273 -38.05 25.12 17.22
N GLY A 274 -36.82 24.62 17.06
CA GLY A 274 -36.39 23.33 17.62
C GLY A 274 -36.75 22.09 16.79
N THR A 275 -37.54 22.21 15.71
CA THR A 275 -37.98 21.06 14.87
C THR A 275 -36.96 20.60 13.83
N LYS A 276 -35.79 21.24 13.76
CA LYS A 276 -34.74 20.89 12.79
C LYS A 276 -34.26 19.43 12.93
N VAL A 277 -34.12 18.95 14.17
CA VAL A 277 -33.58 17.60 14.45
C VAL A 277 -34.54 16.48 14.03
N SER A 278 -35.86 16.75 13.98
CA SER A 278 -36.87 15.78 13.54
C SER A 278 -36.95 15.60 12.02
N LEU A 279 -36.34 16.50 11.24
CA LEU A 279 -36.34 16.46 9.77
C LEU A 279 -35.08 15.80 9.18
N ASP A 280 -34.03 15.64 9.98
CA ASP A 280 -32.81 14.95 9.54
C ASP A 280 -33.09 13.44 9.38
N TYR A 281 -33.37 13.01 8.15
CA TYR A 281 -33.36 11.60 7.81
C TYR A 281 -31.93 11.07 8.00
N LYS A 282 -31.72 10.25 9.03
CA LYS A 282 -30.47 9.49 9.20
C LYS A 282 -30.57 8.21 8.38
N PRO A 283 -29.96 8.11 7.19
CA PRO A 283 -29.83 6.82 6.54
C PRO A 283 -29.09 5.90 7.52
N ARG A 284 -29.69 4.76 7.86
CA ARG A 284 -28.96 3.70 8.57
C ARG A 284 -27.70 3.43 7.75
N LYS A 285 -26.52 3.61 8.37
CA LYS A 285 -25.26 3.16 7.78
C LYS A 285 -25.42 1.68 7.43
N LEU A 286 -25.49 1.38 6.15
CA LEU A 286 -25.33 0.04 5.62
C LEU A 286 -24.10 0.14 4.73
N PHE A 287 -23.07 -0.59 5.18
CA PHE A 287 -21.71 -0.72 4.67
C PHE A 287 -20.74 0.37 5.13
#